data_AF-A0A1G8FV41-F1
#
_entry.id   AF-A0A1G8FV41-F1
#
_cell.length_a   1.000
_cell.length_b   1.000
_cell.length_c   1.000
_cell.angle_alpha   90.00
_cell.angle_beta   90.00
_cell.angle_gamma   90.00
#
_symmetry.space_group_name_H-M   'P 1'
#
loop_
_entity.id
_entity.type
_entity.pdbx_description
1 polymer ?
#
loop_
_entity_poly.entity_id
_entity_poly.type
_entity_poly.pdbx_seq_one_letter_code
_entity_poly.pdbx_strand_id
1 'polypeptide(L)'
;MPKTLSAAVHSELIIRKSRFIGCVQPMANRPDAQKVVAELRARHPNANHVCWALLAGGQSAAVDDGEPSGTAGRPMLEVLRHQELEQVLATVIRYFGGVKLGASGLLRAYTDCIAHALLGAEKIDIVKTSILQCAVPYALEGLVRREVERIRASWLSIRHGEYVELEFALPDADAKMLIATLNEAAGGKIRWTTLQND
;
A
#
# COMPACT_ATOMS: atom_id res chain seq x y z
N MET A 1 12.73 -2.77 1.53
CA MET A 1 11.67 -1.80 1.85
C MET A 1 10.35 -2.41 1.37
N PRO A 2 9.26 -2.33 2.13
CA PRO A 2 7.98 -2.88 1.66
C PRO A 2 7.60 -2.18 0.35
N LYS A 3 7.07 -2.93 -0.61
CA LYS A 3 6.68 -2.39 -1.94
C LYS A 3 5.19 -2.48 -2.14
N THR A 4 4.63 -1.56 -2.91
CA THR A 4 3.27 -1.67 -3.46
C THR A 4 3.33 -1.65 -4.99
N LEU A 5 2.18 -1.68 -5.66
CA LEU A 5 2.09 -1.56 -7.11
C LEU A 5 1.89 -0.08 -7.50
N SER A 6 2.36 0.32 -8.68
CA SER A 6 2.06 1.66 -9.21
C SER A 6 0.62 1.77 -9.72
N ALA A 7 0.04 0.66 -10.18
CA ALA A 7 -1.32 0.57 -10.71
C ALA A 7 -1.91 -0.84 -10.55
N ALA A 8 -3.21 -0.97 -10.81
CA ALA A 8 -3.89 -2.26 -10.84
C ALA A 8 -3.40 -3.13 -12.01
N VAL A 9 -3.12 -4.39 -11.74
CA VAL A 9 -2.72 -5.40 -12.73
C VAL A 9 -3.69 -6.56 -12.74
N HIS A 10 -3.88 -7.16 -13.90
CA HIS A 10 -4.97 -8.09 -14.14
C HIS A 10 -4.49 -9.37 -14.82
N SER A 11 -5.20 -10.46 -14.61
CA SER A 11 -5.01 -11.71 -15.31
C SER A 11 -6.34 -12.39 -15.57
N GLU A 12 -6.35 -13.30 -16.54
CA GLU A 12 -7.46 -14.19 -16.76
C GLU A 12 -6.95 -15.59 -17.10
N LEU A 13 -7.48 -16.60 -16.41
CA LEU A 13 -7.14 -18.00 -16.62
C LEU A 13 -8.40 -18.84 -16.85
N ILE A 14 -8.33 -19.75 -17.82
CA ILE A 14 -9.34 -20.78 -18.03
C ILE A 14 -8.76 -22.13 -17.62
N ILE A 15 -9.28 -22.72 -16.53
CA ILE A 15 -8.80 -24.00 -15.99
C ILE A 15 -9.99 -24.95 -15.87
N ARG A 16 -9.95 -26.06 -16.62
CA ARG A 16 -11.04 -27.05 -16.67
C ARG A 16 -12.41 -26.39 -16.86
N LYS A 17 -12.50 -25.50 -17.86
CA LYS A 17 -13.67 -24.67 -18.22
C LYS A 17 -14.09 -23.64 -17.17
N SER A 18 -13.49 -23.62 -15.98
CA SER A 18 -13.74 -22.56 -15.00
C SER A 18 -12.91 -21.34 -15.39
N ARG A 19 -13.52 -20.15 -15.30
CA ARG A 19 -12.87 -18.87 -15.61
C ARG A 19 -12.51 -18.17 -14.31
N PHE A 20 -11.25 -17.75 -14.21
CA PHE A 20 -10.69 -17.01 -13.08
C PHE A 20 -10.23 -15.66 -13.60
N ILE A 21 -10.77 -14.57 -13.05
CA ILE A 21 -10.40 -13.20 -13.40
C ILE A 21 -9.71 -12.59 -12.18
N GLY A 22 -8.40 -12.42 -12.26
CA GLY A 22 -7.56 -11.92 -11.18
C GLY A 22 -7.29 -10.43 -11.32
N CYS A 23 -7.24 -9.74 -10.19
CA CYS A 23 -6.76 -8.36 -10.11
C CYS A 23 -5.95 -8.19 -8.83
N VAL A 24 -4.78 -7.56 -8.94
CA VAL A 24 -4.01 -7.05 -7.79
C VAL A 24 -3.89 -5.54 -7.94
N GLN A 25 -4.27 -4.79 -6.91
CA GLN A 25 -4.24 -3.33 -6.96
C GLN A 25 -3.76 -2.72 -5.65
N PRO A 26 -3.20 -1.49 -5.68
CA PRO A 26 -2.86 -0.76 -4.48
C PRO A 26 -4.08 -0.59 -3.56
N MET A 27 -3.88 -0.77 -2.26
CA MET A 27 -4.95 -0.71 -1.28
C MET A 27 -4.40 -0.33 0.10
N ALA A 28 -4.83 0.81 0.62
CA ALA A 28 -4.32 1.32 1.89
C ALA A 28 -4.94 0.62 3.12
N ASN A 29 -6.20 0.17 3.03
CA ASN A 29 -6.94 -0.28 4.21
C ASN A 29 -8.03 -1.31 3.87
N ARG A 30 -8.52 -2.00 4.91
CA ARG A 30 -9.56 -3.03 4.79
C ARG A 30 -10.96 -2.50 4.43
N PRO A 31 -11.46 -1.39 5.00
CA PRO A 31 -12.76 -0.84 4.60
C PRO A 31 -12.88 -0.57 3.09
N ASP A 32 -11.86 0.03 2.48
CA ASP A 32 -11.85 0.31 1.05
C ASP A 32 -11.73 -0.98 0.22
N ALA A 33 -10.97 -1.97 0.71
CA ALA A 33 -10.94 -3.29 0.09
C ALA A 33 -12.33 -3.95 0.05
N GLN A 34 -13.10 -3.83 1.13
CA GLN A 34 -14.46 -4.38 1.19
C GLN A 34 -15.42 -3.69 0.23
N LYS A 35 -15.30 -2.37 0.02
CA LYS A 35 -16.07 -1.64 -0.99
C LYS A 35 -15.78 -2.18 -2.40
N VAL A 36 -14.51 -2.33 -2.75
CA VAL A 36 -14.10 -2.90 -4.04
C VAL A 36 -14.67 -4.31 -4.24
N VAL A 37 -14.58 -5.17 -3.23
CA VAL A 37 -15.12 -6.54 -3.31
C VAL A 37 -16.64 -6.52 -3.51
N ALA A 38 -17.36 -5.63 -2.82
CA ALA A 38 -18.81 -5.47 -2.99
C ALA A 38 -19.16 -4.99 -4.41
N GLU A 39 -18.40 -4.03 -4.97
CA GLU A 39 -18.56 -3.56 -6.35
C GLU A 39 -18.28 -4.67 -7.37
N LEU A 40 -17.25 -5.49 -7.15
CA LEU A 40 -16.96 -6.65 -8.00
C LEU A 40 -18.11 -7.66 -7.95
N ARG A 41 -18.65 -7.94 -6.75
CA ARG A 41 -19.83 -8.79 -6.59
C ARG A 41 -21.04 -8.24 -7.34
N ALA A 42 -21.29 -6.94 -7.28
CA ALA A 42 -22.39 -6.30 -8.02
C ALA A 42 -22.20 -6.34 -9.54
N ARG A 43 -20.97 -6.13 -10.03
CA ARG A 43 -20.64 -6.20 -11.48
C ARG A 43 -20.63 -7.62 -12.03
N HIS A 44 -20.46 -8.63 -11.18
CA HIS A 44 -20.37 -10.03 -11.56
C HIS A 44 -21.42 -10.88 -10.83
N PRO A 45 -22.74 -10.63 -11.07
CA PRO A 45 -23.82 -11.30 -10.33
C PRO A 45 -23.85 -12.81 -10.55
N ASN A 46 -23.32 -13.29 -11.68
CA ASN A 46 -23.27 -14.72 -12.03
C ASN A 46 -21.98 -15.41 -11.56
N ALA A 47 -21.07 -14.71 -10.89
CA ALA A 47 -19.86 -15.33 -10.37
C ALA A 47 -20.19 -16.21 -9.16
N ASN A 48 -19.59 -17.40 -9.13
CA ASN A 48 -19.72 -18.30 -7.98
C ASN A 48 -19.01 -17.70 -6.76
N HIS A 49 -17.78 -17.21 -6.96
CA HIS A 49 -16.92 -16.74 -5.89
C HIS A 49 -16.21 -15.44 -6.28
N VAL A 50 -16.04 -14.53 -5.33
CA VAL A 50 -15.18 -13.34 -5.38
C VAL A 50 -14.28 -13.41 -4.15
N CYS A 51 -13.28 -14.29 -4.26
CA CYS A 51 -12.31 -14.50 -3.20
C CYS A 51 -11.33 -13.33 -3.19
N TRP A 52 -10.76 -13.02 -2.03
CA TRP A 52 -9.79 -11.94 -1.93
C TRP A 52 -8.76 -12.13 -0.81
N ALA A 53 -7.63 -11.46 -0.97
CA ALA A 53 -6.56 -11.39 0.02
C ALA A 53 -6.05 -9.95 0.12
N LEU A 54 -5.65 -9.53 1.32
CA LEU A 54 -5.23 -8.15 1.60
C LEU A 54 -3.97 -8.14 2.46
N LEU A 55 -3.05 -7.24 2.11
CA LEU A 55 -1.98 -6.75 2.96
C LEU A 55 -2.11 -5.23 3.01
N ALA A 56 -2.38 -4.65 4.18
CA ALA A 56 -2.65 -3.23 4.34
C ALA A 56 -2.05 -2.69 5.64
N GLY A 57 -0.76 -2.38 5.64
CA GLY A 57 -0.11 -1.58 6.67
C GLY A 57 -0.18 -2.19 8.07
N GLY A 58 -0.07 -3.52 8.17
CA GLY A 58 -0.20 -4.28 9.43
C GLY A 58 -1.53 -5.01 9.60
N GLN A 59 -2.50 -4.79 8.72
CA GLN A 59 -3.69 -5.63 8.59
C GLN A 59 -3.51 -6.67 7.50
N SER A 60 -4.01 -7.89 7.71
CA SER A 60 -4.10 -8.89 6.64
C SER A 60 -5.45 -9.61 6.65
N ALA A 61 -5.87 -10.06 5.47
CA ALA A 61 -7.08 -10.85 5.31
C ALA A 61 -6.91 -11.88 4.18
N ALA A 62 -7.61 -13.00 4.33
CA ALA A 62 -7.74 -14.05 3.33
C ALA A 62 -9.19 -14.55 3.41
N VAL A 63 -9.96 -14.38 2.33
CA VAL A 63 -11.39 -14.68 2.30
C VAL A 63 -11.70 -15.57 1.11
N ASP A 64 -12.18 -16.77 1.40
CA ASP A 64 -12.48 -17.82 0.42
C ASP A 64 -13.86 -17.67 -0.24
N ASP A 65 -14.76 -16.87 0.32
CA ASP A 65 -16.06 -16.52 -0.28
C ASP A 65 -16.87 -17.72 -0.81
N GLY A 66 -17.01 -18.75 0.03
CA GLY A 66 -17.75 -19.97 -0.29
C GLY A 66 -16.93 -21.07 -0.99
N GLU A 67 -15.67 -20.81 -1.38
CA GLU A 67 -14.73 -21.88 -1.71
C GLU A 67 -14.40 -22.73 -0.47
N PRO A 68 -13.93 -23.98 -0.63
CA PRO A 68 -13.41 -24.76 0.48
C PRO A 68 -12.35 -23.98 1.26
N SER A 69 -12.44 -24.04 2.60
CA SER A 69 -11.60 -23.26 3.51
C SER A 69 -10.11 -23.39 3.19
N GLY A 70 -9.43 -22.26 3.05
CA GLY A 70 -8.01 -22.15 2.80
C GLY A 70 -7.57 -22.48 1.37
N THR A 71 -8.49 -22.65 0.43
CA THR A 71 -8.14 -23.02 -0.97
C THR A 71 -8.07 -21.84 -1.93
N ALA A 72 -8.48 -20.63 -1.53
CA ALA A 72 -8.49 -19.44 -2.38
C ALA A 72 -7.77 -18.25 -1.73
N GLY A 73 -8.32 -17.69 -0.65
CA GLY A 73 -7.81 -16.48 0.00
C GLY A 73 -6.38 -16.64 0.50
N ARG A 74 -6.09 -17.76 1.19
CA ARG A 74 -4.76 -18.01 1.76
C ARG A 74 -3.68 -18.18 0.68
N PRO A 75 -3.88 -18.99 -0.38
CA PRO A 75 -2.92 -19.08 -1.48
C PRO A 75 -2.61 -17.73 -2.14
N MET A 76 -3.63 -16.89 -2.37
CA MET A 76 -3.40 -15.53 -2.90
C MET A 76 -2.58 -14.67 -1.94
N LEU A 77 -2.86 -14.73 -0.63
CA LEU A 77 -2.11 -14.00 0.39
C LEU A 77 -0.63 -14.43 0.44
N GLU A 78 -0.37 -15.73 0.29
CA GLU A 78 0.99 -16.28 0.24
C GLU A 78 1.75 -15.75 -1.00
N VAL A 79 1.10 -15.62 -2.15
CA VAL A 79 1.71 -15.00 -3.34
C VAL A 79 2.08 -13.54 -3.07
N LEU A 80 1.20 -12.74 -2.49
CA LEU A 80 1.49 -11.34 -2.16
C LEU A 80 2.70 -11.20 -1.22
N ARG A 81 2.77 -12.06 -0.20
CA ARG A 81 3.89 -12.10 0.75
C ARG A 81 5.21 -12.51 0.09
N HIS A 82 5.20 -13.55 -0.74
CA HIS A 82 6.39 -13.97 -1.49
C HIS A 82 6.89 -12.91 -2.47
N GLN A 83 5.99 -12.06 -2.96
CA GLN A 83 6.33 -10.94 -3.83
C GLN A 83 6.77 -9.68 -3.06
N GLU A 84 6.90 -9.78 -1.73
CA GLU A 84 7.26 -8.70 -0.79
C GLU A 84 6.37 -7.46 -0.93
N LEU A 85 5.09 -7.69 -1.27
CA LEU A 85 4.12 -6.62 -1.43
C LEU A 85 3.43 -6.29 -0.11
N GLU A 86 3.03 -5.03 0.02
CA GLU A 86 2.27 -4.44 1.11
C GLU A 86 1.36 -3.35 0.53
N GLN A 87 0.32 -2.94 1.26
CA GLN A 87 -0.70 -2.01 0.74
C GLN A 87 -1.29 -2.46 -0.60
N VAL A 88 -1.73 -3.72 -0.68
CA VAL A 88 -2.29 -4.33 -1.89
C VAL A 88 -3.49 -5.21 -1.57
N LEU A 89 -4.46 -5.20 -2.48
CA LEU A 89 -5.62 -6.10 -2.51
C LEU A 89 -5.49 -7.01 -3.74
N ALA A 90 -5.53 -8.32 -3.51
CA ALA A 90 -5.74 -9.33 -4.54
C ALA A 90 -7.21 -9.78 -4.53
N THR A 91 -7.84 -9.82 -5.70
CA THR A 91 -9.20 -10.36 -5.90
C THR A 91 -9.18 -11.36 -7.03
N VAL A 92 -9.97 -12.43 -6.90
CA VAL A 92 -10.22 -13.37 -7.99
C VAL A 92 -11.71 -13.65 -8.07
N ILE A 93 -12.30 -13.32 -9.21
CA ILE A 93 -13.66 -13.69 -9.56
C ILE A 93 -13.62 -15.04 -10.25
N ARG A 94 -14.41 -16.00 -9.78
CA ARG A 94 -14.52 -17.33 -10.37
C ARG A 94 -15.91 -17.60 -10.93
N TYR A 95 -15.94 -18.05 -12.18
CA TYR A 95 -17.09 -18.69 -12.81
C TYR A 95 -16.81 -20.19 -12.95
N PHE A 96 -17.69 -21.02 -12.40
CA PHE A 96 -17.56 -22.47 -12.41
C PHE A 96 -17.88 -23.05 -13.78
N GLY A 97 -16.97 -23.87 -14.31
CA GLY A 97 -17.07 -24.47 -15.65
C GLY A 97 -17.74 -25.84 -15.73
N GLY A 98 -18.39 -26.30 -14.66
CA GLY A 98 -19.02 -27.63 -14.61
C GLY A 98 -18.08 -28.78 -14.22
N VAL A 99 -16.77 -28.55 -14.08
CA VAL A 99 -15.78 -29.57 -13.69
C VAL A 99 -15.10 -29.18 -12.38
N LYS A 100 -15.21 -30.03 -11.36
CA LYS A 100 -14.55 -29.81 -10.06
C LYS A 100 -13.03 -29.90 -10.20
N LEU A 101 -12.31 -28.97 -9.58
CA LEU A 101 -10.84 -28.95 -9.56
C LEU A 101 -10.24 -29.73 -8.39
N GLY A 102 -11.01 -29.97 -7.32
CA GLY A 102 -10.48 -30.48 -6.05
C GLY A 102 -9.66 -29.41 -5.30
N ALA A 103 -9.34 -29.64 -4.03
CA ALA A 103 -8.66 -28.65 -3.18
C ALA A 103 -7.29 -28.22 -3.73
N SER A 104 -6.46 -29.18 -4.18
CA SER A 104 -5.15 -28.89 -4.76
C SER A 104 -5.24 -28.13 -6.09
N GLY A 105 -6.26 -28.42 -6.90
CA GLY A 105 -6.50 -27.72 -8.15
C GLY A 105 -6.98 -26.28 -7.94
N LEU A 106 -7.78 -26.03 -6.90
CA LEU A 106 -8.18 -24.68 -6.50
C LEU A 106 -6.99 -23.88 -6.00
N LEU A 107 -6.21 -24.45 -5.08
CA LEU A 107 -5.01 -23.81 -4.54
C LEU A 107 -4.10 -23.34 -5.68
N ARG A 108 -3.80 -24.23 -6.63
CA ARG A 108 -3.01 -23.88 -7.82
C ARG A 108 -3.67 -22.81 -8.68
N ALA A 109 -4.97 -22.93 -8.97
CA ALA A 109 -5.68 -21.95 -9.80
C ALA A 109 -5.63 -20.53 -9.22
N TYR A 110 -5.86 -20.36 -7.91
CA TYR A 110 -5.81 -19.06 -7.25
C TYR A 110 -4.39 -18.51 -7.17
N THR A 111 -3.40 -19.36 -6.85
CA THR A 111 -1.98 -18.99 -6.86
C THR A 111 -1.55 -18.51 -8.25
N ASP A 112 -1.81 -19.32 -9.28
CA ASP A 112 -1.40 -19.05 -10.65
C ASP A 112 -2.08 -17.78 -11.18
N CYS A 113 -3.36 -17.56 -10.84
CA CYS A 113 -4.10 -16.38 -11.26
C CYS A 113 -3.44 -15.08 -10.76
N ILE A 114 -3.12 -15.00 -9.46
CA ILE A 114 -2.47 -13.83 -8.88
C ILE A 114 -1.02 -13.71 -9.33
N ALA A 115 -0.27 -14.82 -9.41
CA ALA A 115 1.09 -14.81 -9.92
C ALA A 115 1.17 -14.29 -11.37
N HIS A 116 0.23 -14.71 -12.22
CA HIS A 116 0.13 -14.22 -13.60
C HIS A 116 -0.20 -12.72 -13.67
N ALA A 117 -1.08 -12.22 -12.80
CA ALA A 117 -1.41 -10.79 -12.76
C ALA A 117 -0.17 -9.95 -12.41
N LEU A 118 0.72 -10.48 -11.58
CA LEU A 118 1.93 -9.78 -11.13
C LEU A 118 3.11 -9.90 -12.10
N LEU A 119 2.99 -10.64 -13.21
CA LEU A 119 4.05 -10.72 -14.22
C LEU A 119 4.25 -9.35 -14.88
N GLY A 120 5.46 -8.81 -14.76
CA GLY A 120 5.80 -7.49 -15.32
C GLY A 120 5.16 -6.31 -14.56
N ALA A 121 4.54 -6.53 -13.40
CA ALA A 121 3.97 -5.47 -12.60
C ALA A 121 5.05 -4.52 -12.09
N GLU A 122 4.83 -3.21 -12.27
CA GLU A 122 5.71 -2.18 -11.74
C GLU A 122 5.49 -2.04 -10.23
N LYS A 123 6.55 -2.33 -9.47
CA LYS A 123 6.55 -2.22 -8.01
C LYS A 123 7.28 -0.95 -7.59
N ILE A 124 6.65 -0.21 -6.69
CA ILE A 124 7.21 1.02 -6.12
C ILE A 124 7.45 0.83 -4.62
N ASP A 125 8.47 1.49 -4.08
CA ASP A 125 8.75 1.44 -2.65
C ASP A 125 7.69 2.20 -1.86
N ILE A 126 7.26 1.63 -0.73
CA ILE A 126 6.45 2.32 0.25
C ILE A 126 7.41 3.08 1.16
N VAL A 127 7.39 4.40 1.03
CA VAL A 127 8.17 5.30 1.87
C VAL A 127 7.26 5.81 2.98
N LYS A 128 7.56 5.40 4.22
CA LYS A 128 6.92 6.01 5.40
C LYS A 128 7.37 7.45 5.51
N THR A 129 6.43 8.34 5.79
CA THR A 129 6.68 9.78 5.89
C THR A 129 6.46 10.27 7.31
N SER A 130 7.44 10.99 7.84
CA SER A 130 7.28 11.82 9.04
C SER A 130 6.80 13.21 8.62
N ILE A 131 5.97 13.82 9.45
CA ILE A 131 5.69 15.25 9.40
C ILE A 131 6.47 15.92 10.53
N LEU A 132 7.30 16.88 10.16
CA LEU A 132 8.04 17.72 11.09
C LEU A 132 7.45 19.12 11.13
N GLN A 133 7.22 19.61 12.35
CA GLN A 133 6.78 20.97 12.60
C GLN A 133 7.78 21.70 13.49
N CYS A 134 8.20 22.88 13.07
CA CYS A 134 9.04 23.75 13.87
C CYS A 134 8.69 25.23 13.72
N ALA A 135 9.06 26.00 14.73
CA ALA A 135 9.04 27.45 14.71
C ALA A 135 10.47 27.99 14.83
N VAL A 136 10.83 28.95 13.98
CA VAL A 136 12.16 29.55 13.93
C VAL A 136 12.09 31.08 13.82
N PRO A 137 13.09 31.82 14.32
CA PRO A 137 13.23 33.24 14.01
C PRO A 137 13.40 33.45 12.49
N TYR A 138 12.96 34.60 11.97
CA TYR A 138 13.08 34.94 10.54
C TYR A 138 14.51 34.79 9.99
N ALA A 139 15.52 35.12 10.78
CA ALA A 139 16.93 34.97 10.39
C ALA A 139 17.35 33.52 10.07
N LEU A 140 16.59 32.53 10.56
CA LEU A 140 16.86 31.10 10.37
C LEU A 140 15.95 30.45 9.32
N GLU A 141 14.94 31.15 8.80
CA GLU A 141 14.03 30.58 7.78
C GLU A 141 14.81 30.08 6.55
N GLY A 142 15.73 30.90 6.03
CA GLY A 142 16.54 30.53 4.87
C GLY A 142 17.46 29.32 5.09
N LEU A 143 17.87 29.08 6.34
CA LEU A 143 18.63 27.89 6.71
C LEU A 143 17.75 26.65 6.66
N VAL A 144 16.58 26.69 7.32
CA VAL A 144 15.63 25.57 7.31
C VAL A 144 15.21 25.23 5.88
N ARG A 145 14.89 26.25 5.07
CA ARG A 145 14.47 26.04 3.68
C ARG A 145 15.51 25.27 2.86
N ARG A 146 16.77 25.69 2.93
CA ARG A 146 17.89 25.06 2.21
C ARG A 146 18.06 23.60 2.61
N GLU A 147 18.00 23.30 3.91
CA GLU A 147 18.21 21.94 4.41
C GLU A 147 17.05 21.00 4.03
N VAL A 148 15.81 21.48 4.08
CA VAL A 148 14.61 20.74 3.65
C VAL A 148 14.61 20.50 2.14
N GLU A 149 14.98 21.51 1.34
CA GLU A 149 15.10 21.40 -0.12
C GLU A 149 16.21 20.42 -0.52
N ARG A 150 17.34 20.40 0.21
CA ARG A 150 18.46 19.48 -0.06
C ARG A 150 18.03 18.02 -0.01
N ILE A 151 17.17 17.66 0.93
CA ILE A 151 16.64 16.29 1.08
C ILE A 151 15.35 16.06 0.28
N ARG A 152 14.93 17.04 -0.53
CA ARG A 152 13.68 17.00 -1.33
C ARG A 152 12.44 16.68 -0.50
N ALA A 153 12.40 17.16 0.74
CA ALA A 153 11.22 17.08 1.57
C ALA A 153 10.10 17.98 1.01
N SER A 154 8.86 17.57 1.25
CA SER A 154 7.67 18.25 0.72
C SER A 154 7.13 19.25 1.73
N TRP A 155 7.05 20.53 1.36
CA TRP A 155 6.42 21.56 2.19
C TRP A 155 4.92 21.32 2.31
N LEU A 156 4.40 21.32 3.54
CA LEU A 156 2.96 21.25 3.81
C LEU A 156 2.40 22.62 4.16
N SER A 157 3.08 23.36 5.03
CA SER A 157 2.67 24.72 5.38
C SER A 157 3.84 25.59 5.82
N ILE A 158 3.75 26.88 5.54
CA ILE A 158 4.68 27.90 6.05
C ILE A 158 3.84 29.10 6.46
N ARG A 159 3.97 29.54 7.71
CA ARG A 159 3.22 30.69 8.26
C ARG A 159 4.18 31.70 8.86
N HIS A 160 3.98 32.96 8.50
CA HIS A 160 4.76 34.09 9.01
C HIS A 160 3.95 34.81 10.09
N GLY A 161 4.43 34.73 11.34
CA GLY A 161 3.85 35.43 12.49
C GLY A 161 4.96 36.08 13.32
N GLU A 162 4.90 35.96 14.65
CA GLU A 162 6.01 36.34 15.53
C GLU A 162 7.29 35.52 15.22
N TYR A 163 7.10 34.24 14.93
CA TYR A 163 8.09 33.32 14.39
C TYR A 163 7.65 32.84 13.01
N VAL A 164 8.57 32.25 12.24
CA VAL A 164 8.26 31.50 11.04
C VAL A 164 7.96 30.07 11.44
N GLU A 165 6.72 29.65 11.27
CA GLU A 165 6.28 28.27 11.50
C GLU A 165 6.36 27.49 10.19
N LEU A 166 7.06 26.36 10.22
CA LEU A 166 7.32 25.51 9.07
C LEU A 166 6.81 24.10 9.35
N GLU A 167 6.17 23.54 8.34
CA GLU A 167 5.67 22.17 8.35
C GLU A 167 6.02 21.49 7.04
N PHE A 168 6.65 20.33 7.12
CA PHE A 168 7.10 19.59 5.96
C PHE A 168 7.13 18.09 6.22
N ALA A 169 6.86 17.33 5.17
CA ALA A 169 6.90 15.87 5.15
C ALA A 169 8.20 15.37 4.54
N LEU A 170 8.79 14.34 5.13
CA LEU A 170 10.01 13.70 4.67
C LEU A 170 10.01 12.21 4.96
N PRO A 171 10.85 11.39 4.29
CA PRO A 171 11.01 10.00 4.65
C PRO A 171 11.36 9.84 6.13
N ASP A 172 10.68 8.93 6.82
CA ASP A 172 10.85 8.66 8.26
C ASP A 172 12.32 8.38 8.63
N ALA A 173 13.04 7.73 7.71
CA ALA A 173 14.46 7.41 7.84
C ALA A 173 15.36 8.66 7.94
N ASP A 174 14.95 9.78 7.34
CA ASP A 174 15.74 11.02 7.27
C ASP A 174 15.40 11.99 8.43
N ALA A 175 14.27 11.79 9.10
CA ALA A 175 13.75 12.70 10.13
C ALA A 175 14.76 13.00 11.25
N LYS A 176 15.33 11.95 11.86
CA LYS A 176 16.28 12.11 12.97
C LYS A 176 17.55 12.87 12.56
N MET A 177 18.07 12.55 11.37
CA MET A 177 19.29 13.17 10.87
C MET A 177 19.05 14.65 10.56
N LEU A 178 17.94 14.97 9.88
CA LEU A 178 17.62 16.36 9.58
C LEU A 178 17.44 17.20 10.84
N ILE A 179 16.74 16.69 11.86
CA ILE A 179 16.55 17.38 13.14
C ILE A 179 17.92 17.70 13.79
N ALA A 180 18.83 16.72 13.79
CA ALA A 180 20.17 16.93 14.34
C ALA A 180 20.94 18.02 13.58
N THR A 181 20.96 17.95 12.24
CA THR A 181 21.63 18.94 11.39
C THR A 181 21.07 20.34 11.57
N LEU A 182 19.74 20.46 11.62
CA LEU A 182 19.06 21.74 11.81
C LEU A 182 19.34 22.33 13.20
N ASN A 183 19.32 21.52 14.26
CA ASN A 183 19.61 21.98 15.61
C ASN A 183 21.06 22.46 15.77
N GLU A 184 22.02 21.73 15.18
CA GLU A 184 23.43 22.12 15.18
C GLU A 184 23.64 23.45 14.45
N ALA A 185 23.14 23.56 13.22
CA ALA A 185 23.36 24.73 12.38
C ALA A 185 22.60 25.98 12.87
N ALA A 186 21.47 25.80 13.56
CA ALA A 186 20.70 26.90 14.16
C ALA A 186 21.15 27.26 15.59
N GLY A 187 22.14 26.55 16.16
CA GLY A 187 22.58 26.76 17.54
C GLY A 187 21.48 26.54 18.57
N GLY A 188 20.61 25.55 18.36
CA GLY A 188 19.52 25.17 19.27
C GLY A 188 18.32 26.14 19.29
N LYS A 189 18.23 27.10 18.36
CA LYS A 189 17.16 28.11 18.30
C LYS A 189 15.89 27.65 17.56
N ILE A 190 15.79 26.37 17.23
CA ILE A 190 14.62 25.78 16.57
C ILE A 190 13.70 25.21 17.64
N ARG A 191 12.45 25.64 17.64
CA ARG A 191 11.42 25.09 18.51
C ARG A 191 10.62 24.04 17.74
N TRP A 192 10.83 22.77 18.04
CA TRP A 192 10.02 21.68 17.49
C TRP A 192 8.68 21.60 18.21
N THR A 193 7.59 21.52 17.46
CA THR A 193 6.22 21.54 18.01
C THR A 193 5.48 20.22 17.85
N THR A 194 5.78 19.41 16.82
CA THR A 194 5.21 18.06 16.66
C THR A 194 6.08 17.20 15.73
N LEU A 195 6.17 15.92 16.07
CA LEU A 195 6.62 14.80 15.23
C LEU A 195 5.42 13.88 15.06
N GLN A 196 4.82 13.86 13.86
CA GLN A 196 3.79 12.86 13.54
C GLN A 196 4.38 11.86 12.56
N ASN A 197 4.32 10.57 12.90
CA ASN A 197 4.64 9.49 11.99
C ASN A 197 3.32 9.00 11.39
N ASP A 198 3.18 9.08 10.07
CA ASP A 198 2.03 8.53 9.33
C ASP A 198 2.21 7.01 9.09
#